data_AF-A0A969PAY0-F1
#
_entry.id   AF-A0A969PAY0-F1
#
_cell.length_a   1.000
_cell.length_b   1.000
_cell.length_c   1.000
_cell.angle_alpha   90.00
_cell.angle_beta   90.00
_cell.angle_gamma   90.00
#
_symmetry.space_group_name_H-M   'P 1'
#
loop_
_entity.id
_entity.type
_entity.pdbx_description
1 polymer ?
#
loop_
_entity_poly.entity_id
_entity_poly.type
_entity_poly.pdbx_seq_one_letter_code
_entity_poly.pdbx_strand_id
1 'polypeptide(L)'
;MLSDTNIRQEIAKRQNSPDEGIFIDPFEDKCLTPVGYDLRVGKQGFSWKNKEVVDIELDRKIRIEPNDTVIVQTLESVSLSKGFSGTIHSMVSKVIPKGLSHISTTIDPGWTGKLLISVHNFYDIPTELRFDEKFCTICFYTVNLEATKGTGNPSDRDDIWDGLLEKAREQEKRVKEERKKEERRRRQKNNLRIFLLLVISACALFTGLVISPKDPSLGAAIAAVLAVIVPIVLESLKPG
;
A
#
# COMPACT_ATOMS: atom_id res chain seq x y z
N MET A 1 12.44 -25.77 -15.00
CA MET A 1 11.30 -24.98 -15.49
C MET A 1 10.71 -25.72 -16.67
N LEU A 2 9.39 -25.80 -16.76
CA LEU A 2 8.70 -26.49 -17.85
C LEU A 2 8.63 -25.60 -19.09
N SER A 3 8.79 -26.21 -20.27
CA SER A 3 8.46 -25.57 -21.55
C SER A 3 6.95 -25.50 -21.76
N ASP A 4 6.51 -24.68 -22.72
CA ASP A 4 5.12 -24.66 -23.22
C ASP A 4 4.61 -26.08 -23.58
N THR A 5 5.44 -26.87 -24.25
CA THR A 5 5.12 -28.24 -24.67
C THR A 5 4.90 -29.14 -23.45
N ASN A 6 5.74 -29.03 -22.42
CA ASN A 6 5.55 -29.80 -21.20
C ASN A 6 4.33 -29.30 -20.42
N ILE A 7 4.08 -28.00 -20.35
CA ILE A 7 2.88 -27.44 -19.69
C ILE A 7 1.61 -28.00 -20.35
N ARG A 8 1.54 -28.04 -21.68
CA ARG A 8 0.41 -28.64 -22.41
C ARG A 8 0.20 -30.10 -22.07
N GLN A 9 1.29 -30.87 -22.01
CA GLN A 9 1.23 -32.29 -21.64
C GLN A 9 0.67 -32.46 -20.22
N GLU A 10 1.12 -31.67 -19.25
CA GLU A 10 0.62 -31.76 -17.87
C GLU A 10 -0.84 -31.30 -17.72
N ILE A 11 -1.29 -30.34 -18.53
CA ILE A 11 -2.71 -29.95 -18.60
C ILE A 11 -3.55 -31.07 -19.21
N ALA A 12 -3.08 -31.71 -20.28
CA ALA A 12 -3.79 -32.84 -20.90
C ALA A 12 -3.86 -34.07 -19.97
N LYS A 13 -2.82 -34.34 -19.18
CA LYS A 13 -2.85 -35.40 -18.17
C LYS A 13 -3.93 -35.15 -17.12
N ARG A 14 -4.03 -33.92 -16.63
CA ARG A 14 -5.03 -33.51 -15.63
C ARG A 14 -6.47 -33.80 -16.07
N GLN A 15 -6.77 -33.71 -17.37
CA GLN A 15 -8.10 -34.01 -17.91
C GLN A 15 -8.51 -35.48 -17.70
N ASN A 16 -7.55 -36.39 -17.63
CA ASN A 16 -7.78 -37.83 -17.43
C ASN A 16 -7.57 -38.25 -15.96
N SER A 17 -6.73 -37.51 -15.22
CA SER A 17 -6.37 -37.77 -13.82
C SER A 17 -6.46 -36.47 -13.01
N PRO A 18 -7.57 -36.22 -12.28
CA PRO A 18 -7.81 -34.95 -11.58
C PRO A 18 -6.73 -34.52 -10.57
N ASP A 19 -5.97 -35.48 -10.04
CA ASP A 19 -4.93 -35.27 -9.02
C ASP A 19 -3.51 -35.11 -9.61
N GLU A 20 -3.35 -35.24 -10.93
CA GLU A 20 -2.04 -35.24 -11.60
C GLU A 20 -1.84 -34.05 -12.54
N GLY A 21 -0.61 -33.58 -12.68
CA GLY A 21 -0.26 -32.51 -13.62
C GLY A 21 -0.68 -31.12 -13.15
N ILE A 22 -1.03 -30.27 -14.11
CA ILE A 22 -1.30 -28.83 -13.90
C ILE A 22 -2.71 -28.52 -14.38
N PHE A 23 -3.47 -27.76 -13.61
CA PHE A 23 -4.77 -27.22 -13.99
C PHE A 23 -4.73 -25.70 -14.00
N ILE A 24 -5.29 -25.10 -15.03
CA ILE A 24 -5.46 -23.64 -15.16
C ILE A 24 -6.87 -23.42 -15.69
N ASP A 25 -7.65 -22.58 -15.02
CA ASP A 25 -9.01 -22.25 -15.44
C ASP A 25 -9.33 -20.76 -15.23
N PRO A 26 -9.70 -20.02 -16.29
CA PRO A 26 -9.74 -20.44 -17.70
C PRO A 26 -8.34 -20.58 -18.31
N PHE A 27 -8.09 -21.68 -19.02
CA PHE A 27 -6.90 -21.82 -19.87
C PHE A 27 -7.15 -21.23 -21.26
N GLU A 28 -6.28 -20.34 -21.70
CA GLU A 28 -6.28 -19.79 -23.05
C GLU A 28 -4.91 -19.92 -23.72
N ASP A 29 -4.92 -20.47 -24.93
CA ASP A 29 -3.71 -20.75 -25.69
C ASP A 29 -2.82 -19.52 -25.87
N LYS A 30 -3.44 -18.36 -26.10
CA LYS A 30 -2.76 -17.07 -26.30
C LYS A 30 -1.95 -16.62 -25.07
N CYS A 31 -2.24 -17.18 -23.90
CA CYS A 31 -1.54 -16.89 -22.65
C CYS A 31 -0.39 -17.86 -22.38
N LEU A 32 -0.30 -18.99 -23.09
CA LEU A 32 0.85 -19.86 -22.99
C LEU A 32 2.08 -19.21 -23.63
N THR A 33 3.20 -19.25 -22.93
CA THR A 33 4.49 -18.71 -23.36
C THR A 33 5.51 -19.85 -23.42
N PRO A 34 6.66 -19.68 -24.10
CA PRO A 34 7.69 -20.73 -24.19
C PRO A 34 8.19 -21.27 -22.84
N VAL A 35 8.05 -20.51 -21.75
CA VAL A 35 8.62 -20.83 -20.42
C VAL A 35 7.59 -20.85 -19.28
N GLY A 36 6.30 -20.66 -19.59
CA GLY A 36 5.30 -20.42 -18.56
C GLY A 36 3.93 -20.03 -19.12
N TYR A 37 3.10 -19.43 -18.29
CA TYR A 37 1.76 -18.96 -18.68
C TYR A 37 1.53 -17.55 -18.16
N ASP A 38 1.04 -16.65 -19.00
CA ASP A 38 0.70 -15.28 -18.62
C ASP A 38 -0.65 -15.27 -17.89
N LEU A 39 -0.63 -14.90 -16.61
CA LEU A 39 -1.82 -14.72 -15.80
C LEU A 39 -2.44 -13.35 -16.07
N ARG A 40 -3.77 -13.31 -15.99
CA ARG A 40 -4.57 -12.13 -16.32
C ARG A 40 -5.19 -11.51 -15.09
N VAL A 41 -5.45 -10.20 -15.18
CA VAL A 41 -6.11 -9.43 -14.12
C VAL A 41 -7.52 -9.98 -13.94
N GLY A 42 -7.81 -10.44 -12.72
CA GLY A 42 -9.09 -11.01 -12.34
C GLY A 42 -10.11 -9.95 -11.94
N LYS A 43 -11.12 -10.40 -11.19
CA LYS A 43 -12.34 -9.64 -10.91
C LYS A 43 -12.20 -8.60 -9.82
N GLN A 44 -11.28 -8.79 -8.88
CA GLN A 44 -11.16 -7.94 -7.69
C GLN A 44 -9.71 -7.55 -7.42
N GLY A 45 -9.57 -6.35 -6.85
CA GLY A 45 -8.31 -5.83 -6.37
C GLY A 45 -8.48 -5.02 -5.09
N PHE A 46 -7.37 -4.56 -4.53
CA PHE A 46 -7.36 -3.69 -3.35
C PHE A 46 -6.26 -2.64 -3.52
N SER A 47 -6.55 -1.36 -3.25
CA SER A 47 -5.56 -0.28 -3.22
C SER A 47 -5.18 0.06 -1.79
N TRP A 48 -3.89 0.03 -1.47
CA TRP A 48 -3.40 0.45 -0.16
C TRP A 48 -3.53 1.96 0.05
N LYS A 49 -3.35 2.75 -1.01
CA LYS A 49 -3.47 4.21 -0.92
C LYS A 49 -4.92 4.66 -0.73
N ASN A 50 -5.86 4.11 -1.50
CA ASN A 50 -7.28 4.44 -1.38
C ASN A 50 -7.98 3.67 -0.27
N LYS A 51 -7.39 2.56 0.19
CA LYS A 51 -7.89 1.71 1.28
C LYS A 51 -9.25 1.06 0.98
N GLU A 52 -9.44 0.67 -0.26
CA GLU A 52 -10.70 0.14 -0.77
C GLU A 52 -10.50 -1.13 -1.61
N VAL A 53 -11.52 -1.98 -1.61
CA VAL A 53 -11.65 -3.05 -2.61
C VAL A 53 -12.18 -2.44 -3.90
N VAL A 54 -11.63 -2.87 -5.02
CA VAL A 54 -12.03 -2.47 -6.37
C VAL A 54 -12.62 -3.67 -7.08
N ASP A 55 -13.84 -3.53 -7.59
CA ASP A 55 -14.46 -4.50 -8.50
C ASP A 55 -13.97 -4.22 -9.92
N ILE A 56 -12.86 -4.88 -10.30
CA ILE A 56 -12.18 -4.68 -11.57
C ILE A 56 -13.03 -5.19 -12.74
N GLU A 57 -13.88 -6.20 -12.53
CA GLU A 57 -14.76 -6.73 -13.57
C GLU A 57 -15.81 -5.69 -13.97
N LEU A 58 -16.42 -5.05 -12.97
CA LEU A 58 -17.39 -3.97 -13.16
C LEU A 58 -16.74 -2.68 -13.66
N ASP A 59 -15.66 -2.24 -13.01
CA ASP A 59 -14.96 -0.99 -13.32
C ASP A 59 -14.09 -1.08 -14.57
N ARG A 60 -13.90 -2.30 -15.09
CA ARG A 60 -13.05 -2.68 -16.23
C ARG A 60 -11.55 -2.45 -16.02
N LYS A 61 -11.15 -1.89 -14.88
CA LYS A 61 -9.75 -1.59 -14.54
C LYS A 61 -9.56 -1.32 -13.05
N ILE A 62 -8.32 -1.45 -12.60
CA ILE A 62 -7.80 -0.88 -11.37
C ILE A 62 -6.79 0.22 -11.72
N ARG A 63 -7.01 1.41 -11.16
CA ARG A 63 -6.06 2.52 -11.22
C ARG A 63 -5.06 2.38 -10.08
N ILE A 64 -3.78 2.48 -10.40
CA ILE A 64 -2.66 2.38 -9.45
C ILE A 64 -2.03 3.75 -9.36
N GLU A 65 -2.26 4.44 -8.25
CA GLU A 65 -1.74 5.78 -8.04
C GLU A 65 -0.20 5.79 -7.97
N PRO A 66 0.42 6.98 -8.13
CA PRO A 66 1.85 7.14 -7.88
C PRO A 66 2.26 6.60 -6.52
N ASN A 67 3.31 5.77 -6.48
CA ASN A 67 3.85 5.12 -5.28
C ASN A 67 2.83 4.28 -4.48
N ASP A 68 1.76 3.82 -5.13
CA ASP A 68 0.79 2.89 -4.53
C ASP A 68 1.18 1.44 -4.78
N THR A 69 0.76 0.57 -3.86
CA THR A 69 0.76 -0.87 -4.03
C THR A 69 -0.69 -1.34 -4.08
N VAL A 70 -1.04 -2.10 -5.11
CA VAL A 70 -2.34 -2.77 -5.20
C VAL A 70 -2.15 -4.27 -5.03
N ILE A 71 -3.16 -4.94 -4.50
CA ILE A 71 -3.31 -6.40 -4.57
C ILE A 71 -4.26 -6.70 -5.71
N VAL A 72 -3.87 -7.58 -6.62
CA VAL A 72 -4.68 -8.00 -7.77
C VAL A 72 -4.89 -9.50 -7.71
N GLN A 73 -6.15 -9.94 -7.70
CA GLN A 73 -6.47 -11.36 -7.87
C GLN A 73 -6.29 -11.77 -9.32
N THR A 74 -5.75 -12.95 -9.58
CA THR A 74 -5.70 -13.50 -10.94
C THR A 74 -7.07 -13.91 -11.47
N LEU A 75 -7.26 -13.77 -12.78
CA LEU A 75 -8.44 -14.30 -13.46
C LEU A 75 -8.42 -15.82 -13.42
N GLU A 76 -7.26 -16.43 -13.63
CA GLU A 76 -7.08 -17.87 -13.58
C GLU A 76 -7.04 -18.38 -12.14
N SER A 77 -7.71 -19.51 -11.91
CA SER A 77 -7.41 -20.43 -10.81
C SER A 77 -6.36 -21.44 -11.27
N VAL A 78 -5.35 -21.68 -10.44
CA VAL A 78 -4.26 -22.62 -10.73
C VAL A 78 -4.30 -23.75 -9.71
N SER A 79 -4.23 -24.99 -10.17
CA SER A 79 -4.03 -26.16 -9.31
C SER A 79 -2.83 -26.99 -9.76
N LEU A 80 -1.93 -27.31 -8.82
CA LEU A 80 -0.71 -28.08 -9.04
C LEU A 80 -0.78 -29.41 -8.30
N SER A 81 -0.40 -30.52 -8.94
CA SER A 81 -0.13 -31.75 -8.20
C SER A 81 1.13 -31.60 -7.33
N LYS A 82 1.35 -32.54 -6.41
CA LYS A 82 2.51 -32.51 -5.48
C LYS A 82 3.88 -32.62 -6.14
N GLY A 83 3.92 -33.00 -7.42
CA GLY A 83 5.13 -33.08 -8.24
C GLY A 83 5.54 -31.75 -8.89
N PHE A 84 4.74 -30.69 -8.74
CA PHE A 84 5.01 -29.39 -9.37
C PHE A 84 5.00 -28.24 -8.38
N SER A 85 5.80 -27.22 -8.66
CA SER A 85 5.76 -25.92 -8.00
C SER A 85 5.79 -24.80 -9.04
N GLY A 86 5.60 -23.56 -8.60
CA GLY A 86 5.64 -22.39 -9.47
C GLY A 86 6.34 -21.19 -8.85
N THR A 87 6.75 -20.25 -9.71
CA THR A 87 7.15 -18.90 -9.31
C THR A 87 6.52 -17.87 -10.23
N ILE A 88 6.26 -16.67 -9.71
CA ILE A 88 5.54 -15.61 -10.44
C ILE A 88 6.51 -14.49 -10.80
N HIS A 89 6.66 -14.19 -12.09
CA HIS A 89 7.63 -13.24 -12.63
C HIS A 89 6.96 -12.02 -13.27
N SER A 90 7.54 -10.85 -13.05
CA SER A 90 7.08 -9.59 -13.64
C SER A 90 7.29 -9.59 -15.15
N MET A 91 6.33 -9.06 -15.90
CA MET A 91 6.47 -8.91 -17.35
C MET A 91 7.24 -7.64 -17.69
N VAL A 92 8.23 -7.73 -18.57
CA VAL A 92 9.00 -6.55 -19.06
C VAL A 92 8.07 -5.47 -19.64
N SER A 93 6.98 -5.87 -20.30
CA SER A 93 5.95 -4.98 -20.86
C SER A 93 5.12 -4.23 -19.80
N LYS A 94 5.22 -4.61 -18.51
CA LYS A 94 4.64 -3.87 -17.37
C LYS A 94 5.70 -3.10 -16.60
N VAL A 95 6.88 -3.70 -16.41
CA VAL A 95 7.98 -3.08 -15.66
C VAL A 95 8.51 -1.85 -16.39
N ILE A 96 8.88 -1.99 -17.65
CA ILE A 96 9.63 -0.94 -18.36
C ILE A 96 8.76 0.25 -18.79
N PRO A 97 7.61 0.06 -19.48
CA PRO A 97 6.84 1.20 -19.97
C PRO A 97 5.78 1.71 -18.99
N LYS A 98 5.35 0.89 -18.02
CA LYS A 98 4.27 1.23 -17.08
C LYS A 98 4.76 1.48 -15.64
N GLY A 99 6.05 1.23 -15.36
CA GLY A 99 6.61 1.35 -14.01
C GLY A 99 6.02 0.34 -13.00
N LEU A 100 5.38 -0.73 -13.47
CA LEU A 100 4.72 -1.71 -12.60
C LEU A 100 5.62 -2.90 -12.34
N SER A 101 5.85 -3.23 -11.07
CA SER A 101 6.54 -4.48 -10.70
C SER A 101 5.87 -5.13 -9.49
N HIS A 102 5.90 -6.45 -9.42
CA HIS A 102 5.42 -7.19 -8.25
C HIS A 102 6.55 -7.92 -7.51
N ILE A 103 6.27 -8.30 -6.26
CA ILE A 103 7.16 -9.16 -5.47
C ILE A 103 6.92 -10.60 -5.89
N SER A 104 7.94 -11.26 -6.45
CA SER A 104 7.86 -12.66 -6.85
C SER A 104 7.53 -13.55 -5.65
N THR A 105 6.47 -14.35 -5.78
CA THR A 105 6.06 -15.36 -4.79
C THR A 105 6.20 -16.77 -5.36
N THR A 106 6.29 -17.75 -4.46
CA THR A 106 6.28 -19.17 -4.81
C THR A 106 4.86 -19.70 -4.79
N ILE A 107 4.62 -20.73 -5.59
CA ILE A 107 3.38 -21.50 -5.59
C ILE A 107 3.76 -22.91 -5.17
N ASP A 108 3.24 -23.32 -4.03
CA ASP A 108 3.63 -24.58 -3.39
C ASP A 108 3.02 -25.79 -4.12
N PRO A 109 3.69 -26.95 -4.08
CA PRO A 109 3.09 -28.18 -4.55
C PRO A 109 1.78 -28.51 -3.83
N GLY A 110 0.76 -28.91 -4.59
CA GLY A 110 -0.59 -29.12 -4.07
C GLY A 110 -1.44 -27.85 -3.95
N TRP A 111 -0.93 -26.67 -4.33
CA TRP A 111 -1.72 -25.44 -4.35
C TRP A 111 -2.94 -25.57 -5.25
N THR A 112 -4.07 -25.01 -4.83
CA THR A 112 -5.29 -24.90 -5.64
C THR A 112 -6.00 -23.58 -5.31
N GLY A 113 -6.18 -22.74 -6.32
CA GLY A 113 -6.94 -21.50 -6.23
C GLY A 113 -6.36 -20.38 -7.07
N LYS A 114 -7.06 -19.25 -7.07
CA LYS A 114 -6.61 -17.94 -7.57
C LYS A 114 -5.45 -17.43 -6.74
N LEU A 115 -4.61 -16.63 -7.37
CA LEU A 115 -3.42 -16.06 -6.76
C LEU A 115 -3.64 -14.58 -6.46
N LEU A 116 -3.02 -14.09 -5.40
CA LEU A 116 -3.02 -12.67 -5.02
C LEU A 116 -1.64 -12.08 -5.30
N ILE A 117 -1.60 -11.06 -6.17
CA ILE A 117 -0.35 -10.48 -6.66
C ILE A 117 -0.24 -9.03 -6.19
N SER A 118 0.80 -8.73 -5.42
CA SER A 118 1.09 -7.36 -4.98
C SER A 118 1.85 -6.60 -6.06
N VAL A 119 1.21 -5.64 -6.72
CA VAL A 119 1.80 -4.82 -7.80
C VAL A 119 2.04 -3.40 -7.30
N HIS A 120 3.28 -2.91 -7.42
CA HIS A 120 3.66 -1.54 -7.06
C HIS A 120 3.86 -0.68 -8.30
N ASN A 121 3.41 0.58 -8.23
CA ASN A 121 3.68 1.60 -9.24
C ASN A 121 4.87 2.47 -8.81
N PHE A 122 6.01 2.28 -9.46
CA PHE A 122 7.26 3.02 -9.21
C PHE A 122 7.29 4.41 -9.87
N TYR A 123 6.30 4.75 -10.70
CA TYR A 123 6.23 6.06 -11.32
C TYR A 123 5.57 7.09 -10.41
N ASP A 124 5.87 8.36 -10.69
CA ASP A 124 5.21 9.53 -10.12
C ASP A 124 3.90 9.88 -10.85
N ILE A 125 3.54 9.11 -11.88
CA ILE A 125 2.27 9.21 -12.61
C ILE A 125 1.37 7.98 -12.39
N PRO A 126 0.04 8.16 -12.42
CA PRO A 126 -0.91 7.06 -12.32
C PRO A 126 -0.82 6.09 -13.51
N THR A 127 -0.98 4.80 -13.23
CA THR A 127 -1.00 3.72 -14.22
C THR A 127 -2.24 2.85 -14.04
N GLU A 128 -2.66 2.11 -15.07
CA GLU A 128 -3.84 1.25 -15.00
C GLU A 128 -3.53 -0.19 -15.41
N LEU A 129 -4.20 -1.11 -14.72
CA LEU A 129 -4.37 -2.50 -15.11
C LEU A 129 -5.85 -2.76 -15.45
N ARG A 130 -6.16 -3.23 -16.65
CA ARG A 130 -7.49 -3.53 -17.17
C ARG A 130 -7.87 -4.97 -16.86
N PHE A 131 -9.16 -5.19 -16.64
CA PHE A 131 -9.72 -6.54 -16.55
C PHE A 131 -9.28 -7.39 -17.74
N ASP A 132 -8.95 -8.66 -17.49
CA ASP A 132 -8.52 -9.64 -18.51
C ASP A 132 -7.17 -9.32 -19.20
N GLU A 133 -6.46 -8.26 -18.79
CA GLU A 133 -5.12 -8.01 -19.33
C GLU A 133 -4.08 -8.92 -18.66
N LYS A 134 -3.16 -9.48 -19.45
CA LYS A 134 -1.98 -10.19 -18.95
C LYS A 134 -1.11 -9.26 -18.11
N PHE A 135 -0.67 -9.68 -16.93
CA PHE A 135 0.11 -8.79 -16.03
C PHE A 135 1.29 -9.45 -15.30
N CYS A 136 1.32 -10.77 -15.19
CA CYS A 136 2.47 -11.52 -14.67
C CYS A 136 2.57 -12.88 -15.37
N THR A 137 3.72 -13.54 -15.28
CA THR A 137 3.93 -14.86 -15.85
C THR A 137 4.20 -15.87 -14.73
N ILE A 138 3.47 -16.98 -14.70
CA ILE A 138 3.78 -18.13 -13.87
C ILE A 138 4.74 -19.07 -14.61
N CYS A 139 5.86 -19.39 -13.97
CA CYS A 139 6.82 -20.39 -14.44
C CYS A 139 6.67 -21.64 -13.59
N PHE A 140 6.49 -22.81 -14.22
CA PHE A 140 6.32 -24.08 -13.52
C PHE A 140 7.62 -24.86 -13.40
N TYR A 141 7.76 -25.65 -12.34
CA TYR A 141 8.92 -26.48 -12.05
C TYR A 141 8.47 -27.86 -11.59
N THR A 142 9.17 -28.90 -12.01
CA THR A 142 9.06 -30.22 -11.40
C THR A 142 9.88 -30.24 -10.11
N VAL A 143 9.32 -30.78 -9.04
CA VAL A 143 10.09 -31.08 -7.83
C VAL A 143 10.68 -32.49 -7.94
N ASN A 144 11.93 -32.67 -7.50
CA ASN A 144 12.63 -33.95 -7.63
C ASN A 144 11.97 -35.09 -6.84
N LEU A 145 11.36 -34.74 -5.71
CA LEU A 145 10.60 -35.63 -4.85
C LEU A 145 9.30 -34.92 -4.45
N GLU A 146 8.22 -35.69 -4.32
CA GLU A 146 6.94 -35.13 -3.92
C GLU A 146 7.02 -34.45 -2.55
N ALA A 147 6.35 -33.29 -2.44
CA ALA A 147 6.25 -32.60 -1.16
C ALA A 147 5.40 -33.41 -0.17
N THR A 148 5.96 -33.64 1.01
CA THR A 148 5.27 -34.33 2.11
C THR A 148 4.42 -33.38 2.97
N LYS A 149 4.73 -32.08 2.93
CA LYS A 149 3.95 -31.04 3.61
C LYS A 149 2.79 -30.60 2.72
N GLY A 150 1.60 -30.50 3.31
CA GLY A 150 0.48 -29.80 2.67
C GLY A 150 0.71 -28.29 2.63
N THR A 151 -0.04 -27.60 1.79
CA THR A 151 0.05 -26.14 1.63
C THR A 151 -0.32 -25.38 2.91
N GLY A 152 -1.22 -25.93 3.73
CA GLY A 152 -1.67 -25.36 5.00
C GLY A 152 -2.45 -24.03 4.87
N ASN A 153 -2.62 -23.53 3.64
CA ASN A 153 -3.30 -22.28 3.33
C ASN A 153 -4.64 -22.58 2.64
N PRO A 154 -5.70 -21.81 2.92
CA PRO A 154 -6.97 -21.97 2.22
C PRO A 154 -6.83 -21.63 0.73
N SER A 155 -7.66 -22.24 -0.10
CA SER A 155 -7.82 -21.86 -1.50
C SER A 155 -8.21 -20.39 -1.63
N ASP A 156 -7.80 -19.77 -2.74
CA ASP A 156 -8.08 -18.36 -3.11
C ASP A 156 -7.57 -17.28 -2.14
N ARG A 157 -7.03 -17.69 -0.99
CA ARG A 157 -6.52 -16.83 0.09
C ARG A 157 -7.54 -15.82 0.62
N ASP A 158 -8.79 -16.27 0.82
CA ASP A 158 -9.84 -15.44 1.44
C ASP A 158 -9.43 -14.92 2.82
N ASP A 159 -8.59 -15.67 3.55
CA ASP A 159 -7.96 -15.26 4.81
C ASP A 159 -7.15 -13.95 4.70
N ILE A 160 -6.49 -13.73 3.55
CA ILE A 160 -5.78 -12.48 3.28
C ILE A 160 -6.76 -11.36 3.00
N TRP A 161 -7.79 -11.60 2.19
CA TRP A 161 -8.79 -10.59 1.81
C TRP A 161 -9.45 -9.96 3.03
N ASP A 162 -9.90 -10.78 3.97
CA ASP A 162 -10.51 -10.32 5.22
C ASP A 162 -9.53 -9.44 6.02
N GLY A 163 -8.26 -9.86 6.10
CA GLY A 163 -7.21 -9.13 6.79
C GLY A 163 -6.79 -7.81 6.12
N LEU A 164 -6.95 -7.66 4.80
CA LEU A 164 -6.62 -6.42 4.09
C LEU A 164 -7.51 -5.27 4.55
N LEU A 165 -8.83 -5.50 4.60
CA LEU A 165 -9.81 -4.49 5.01
C LEU A 165 -9.66 -4.09 6.48
N GLU A 166 -9.38 -5.06 7.35
CA GLU A 166 -9.09 -4.78 8.75
C GLU A 166 -7.87 -3.88 8.90
N LYS A 167 -6.74 -4.25 8.28
CA LYS A 167 -5.51 -3.43 8.28
C LYS A 167 -5.73 -2.04 7.70
N ALA A 168 -6.51 -1.92 6.63
CA ALA A 168 -6.85 -0.64 6.03
C ALA A 168 -7.56 0.29 7.03
N ARG A 169 -8.59 -0.24 7.71
CA ARG A 169 -9.34 0.48 8.76
C ARG A 169 -8.44 0.86 9.94
N GLU A 170 -7.53 -0.02 10.36
CA GLU A 170 -6.56 0.30 11.40
C GLU A 170 -5.64 1.47 11.00
N GLN A 171 -5.09 1.45 9.79
CA GLN A 171 -4.22 2.53 9.32
C GLN A 171 -4.98 3.86 9.23
N GLU A 172 -6.25 3.85 8.80
CA GLU A 172 -7.06 5.07 8.87
C GLU A 172 -7.26 5.60 10.29
N LYS A 173 -7.55 4.71 11.25
CA LYS A 173 -7.71 5.10 12.65
C LYS A 173 -6.43 5.74 13.18
N ARG A 174 -5.27 5.13 12.92
CA ARG A 174 -3.95 5.66 13.31
C ARG A 174 -3.71 7.05 12.73
N VAL A 175 -3.94 7.24 11.42
CA VAL A 175 -3.79 8.56 10.77
C VAL A 175 -4.76 9.60 11.34
N LYS A 176 -6.03 9.23 11.61
CA LYS A 176 -7.02 10.12 12.23
C LYS A 176 -6.61 10.50 13.66
N GLU A 177 -6.05 9.58 14.43
CA GLU A 177 -5.54 9.83 15.78
C GLU A 177 -4.30 10.73 15.79
N GLU A 178 -3.36 10.52 14.87
CA GLU A 178 -2.17 11.35 14.69
C GLU A 178 -2.56 12.78 14.31
N ARG A 179 -3.44 12.96 13.33
CA ARG A 179 -3.99 14.28 12.97
C ARG A 179 -4.65 14.97 14.17
N LYS A 180 -5.46 14.26 14.95
CA LYS A 180 -6.08 14.81 16.17
C LYS A 180 -5.02 15.21 17.22
N LYS A 181 -3.96 14.41 17.39
CA LYS A 181 -2.85 14.73 18.31
C LYS A 181 -2.08 15.97 17.82
N GLU A 182 -1.81 16.08 16.53
CA GLU A 182 -1.18 17.26 15.92
C GLU A 182 -2.03 18.51 16.06
N GLU A 183 -3.34 18.43 15.79
CA GLU A 183 -4.28 19.53 15.99
C GLU A 183 -4.33 19.98 17.45
N ARG A 184 -4.37 19.03 18.40
CA ARG A 184 -4.30 19.33 19.84
C ARG A 184 -2.99 20.02 20.21
N ARG A 185 -1.84 19.53 19.73
CA ARG A 185 -0.52 20.14 19.94
C ARG A 185 -0.47 21.56 19.35
N ARG A 186 -1.02 21.76 18.14
CA ARG A 186 -1.11 23.08 17.49
C ARG A 186 -2.01 24.03 18.27
N ARG A 187 -3.16 23.56 18.76
CA ARG A 187 -4.08 24.36 19.60
C ARG A 187 -3.45 24.72 20.95
N GLN A 188 -2.77 23.79 21.61
CA GLN A 188 -2.05 24.07 22.85
C GLN A 188 -0.94 25.09 22.64
N LYS A 189 -0.12 24.95 21.58
CA LYS A 189 0.87 25.97 21.19
C LYS A 189 0.22 27.32 20.93
N ASN A 190 -0.89 27.37 20.19
CA ASN A 190 -1.61 28.62 19.92
C ASN A 190 -2.21 29.24 21.20
N ASN A 191 -2.81 28.44 22.08
CA ASN A 191 -3.34 28.93 23.34
C ASN A 191 -2.23 29.48 24.24
N LEU A 192 -1.08 28.81 24.32
CA LEU A 192 0.09 29.29 25.06
C LEU A 192 0.64 30.61 24.47
N ARG A 193 0.67 30.71 23.13
CA ARG A 193 1.05 31.94 22.42
C ARG A 193 0.14 33.10 22.78
N ILE A 194 -1.18 32.90 22.70
CA ILE A 194 -2.18 33.91 23.06
C ILE A 194 -2.06 34.31 24.54
N PHE A 195 -1.91 33.33 25.43
CA PHE A 195 -1.73 33.60 26.86
C PHE A 195 -0.50 34.46 27.13
N LEU A 196 0.64 34.13 26.53
CA LEU A 196 1.88 34.90 26.72
C LEU A 196 1.76 36.34 26.17
N LEU A 197 1.07 36.51 25.03
CA LEU A 197 0.77 37.83 24.47
C LEU A 197 -0.10 38.69 25.40
N LEU A 198 -1.12 38.08 26.03
CA LEU A 198 -1.96 38.76 27.01
C LEU A 198 -1.18 39.17 28.26
N VAL A 199 -0.30 38.29 28.77
CA VAL A 199 0.57 38.59 29.93
C VAL A 199 1.52 39.75 29.61
N ILE A 200 2.18 39.72 28.45
CA ILE A 200 3.05 40.81 27.99
C ILE A 200 2.28 42.14 27.92
N SER A 201 1.09 42.12 27.34
CA SER A 201 0.24 43.32 27.20
C SER A 201 -0.21 43.87 28.57
N ALA A 202 -0.57 42.99 29.51
CA ALA A 202 -0.94 43.36 30.86
C ALA A 202 0.24 43.97 31.64
N CYS A 203 1.45 43.40 31.52
CA CYS A 203 2.67 43.95 32.12
C CYS A 203 2.98 45.35 31.58
N ALA A 204 2.87 45.57 30.26
CA ALA A 204 3.07 46.88 29.65
C ALA A 204 2.05 47.93 30.11
N LEU A 205 0.79 47.55 30.28
CA LEU A 205 -0.24 48.44 30.84
C LEU A 205 0.04 48.78 32.31
N PHE A 206 0.43 47.81 33.12
CA PHE A 206 0.74 48.01 34.54
C PHE A 206 1.94 48.95 34.73
N THR A 207 3.02 48.77 33.96
CA THR A 207 4.19 49.65 34.03
C THR A 207 3.83 51.07 33.61
N GLY A 208 3.06 51.24 32.53
CA GLY A 208 2.62 52.55 32.03
C GLY A 208 1.69 53.30 32.99
N LEU A 209 0.72 52.61 33.59
CA LEU A 209 -0.32 53.25 34.43
C LEU A 209 0.08 53.41 35.89
N VAL A 210 0.91 52.52 36.44
CA VAL A 210 1.18 52.47 37.89
C VAL A 210 2.59 52.91 38.23
N ILE A 211 3.58 52.44 37.46
CA ILE A 211 5.01 52.68 37.77
C ILE A 211 5.47 54.01 37.17
N SER A 212 5.22 54.23 35.88
CA SER A 212 5.71 55.41 35.16
C SER A 212 5.28 56.76 35.78
N PRO A 213 4.05 56.92 36.31
CA PRO A 213 3.66 58.16 36.99
C PRO A 213 4.35 58.40 38.34
N LYS A 214 4.84 57.34 39.00
CA LYS A 214 5.51 57.41 40.30
C LYS A 214 7.04 57.51 40.17
N ASP A 215 7.62 56.81 39.19
CA ASP A 215 9.03 56.85 38.85
C ASP A 215 9.20 56.72 37.32
N PRO A 216 9.30 57.85 36.62
CA PRO A 216 9.42 57.88 35.16
C PRO A 216 10.69 57.20 34.64
N SER A 217 11.78 57.25 35.42
CA SER A 217 13.07 56.67 35.02
C SER A 217 13.01 55.15 35.05
N LEU A 218 12.40 54.58 36.09
CA LEU A 218 12.18 53.15 36.23
C LEU A 218 11.15 52.65 35.19
N GLY A 219 10.08 53.41 34.94
CA GLY A 219 9.09 53.10 33.91
C GLY A 219 9.71 53.00 32.52
N ALA A 220 10.57 53.96 32.14
CA ALA A 220 11.28 53.97 30.87
C ALA A 220 12.25 52.79 30.74
N ALA A 221 12.99 52.46 31.80
CA ALA A 221 13.90 51.32 31.81
C ALA A 221 13.16 49.98 31.59
N ILE A 222 12.03 49.77 32.26
CA ILE A 222 11.21 48.56 32.09
C ILE A 222 10.60 48.49 30.69
N ALA A 223 10.12 49.62 30.14
CA ALA A 223 9.59 49.68 28.79
C ALA A 223 10.64 49.31 27.73
N ALA A 224 11.88 49.77 27.88
CA ALA A 224 12.98 49.43 26.98
C ALA A 224 13.31 47.93 27.00
N VAL A 225 13.32 47.30 28.19
CA VAL A 225 13.54 45.85 28.33
C VAL A 225 12.42 45.04 27.67
N LEU A 226 11.16 45.44 27.90
CA LEU A 226 10.01 44.79 27.25
C LEU A 226 10.09 44.94 25.72
N ALA A 227 10.49 46.10 25.19
CA ALA A 227 10.62 46.33 23.75
C ALA A 227 11.65 45.41 23.06
N VAL A 228 12.67 44.93 23.80
CA VAL A 228 13.68 43.98 23.29
C VAL A 228 13.24 42.53 23.44
N ILE A 229 12.64 42.17 24.57
CA ILE A 229 12.26 40.77 24.86
C ILE A 229 11.03 40.34 24.05
N VAL A 230 10.06 41.24 23.88
CA VAL A 230 8.77 40.90 23.24
C VAL A 230 8.94 40.43 21.79
N PRO A 231 9.73 41.09 20.92
CA PRO A 231 9.99 40.60 19.56
C PRO A 231 10.68 39.23 19.53
N ILE A 232 11.66 38.98 20.41
CA ILE A 232 12.38 37.70 20.49
C ILE A 232 11.43 36.57 20.88
N VAL A 233 10.57 36.83 21.87
CA VAL A 233 9.54 35.91 22.32
C VAL A 233 8.52 35.66 21.20
N LEU A 234 8.06 36.71 20.52
CA LEU A 234 7.14 36.60 19.38
C LEU A 234 7.72 35.80 18.20
N GLU A 235 9.00 35.98 17.91
CA GLU A 235 9.71 35.28 16.83
C GLU A 235 9.90 33.80 17.13
N SER A 236 10.24 33.45 18.38
CA SER A 236 10.28 32.06 18.86
C SER A 236 8.91 31.35 18.79
N LEU A 237 7.84 32.16 18.65
CA LEU A 237 6.45 31.75 18.59
C LEU A 237 5.84 31.91 17.19
N LYS A 238 6.61 32.07 16.12
CA LYS A 238 6.06 31.94 14.75
C LYS A 238 5.75 30.47 14.44
N PRO A 239 4.66 30.13 13.73
CA PRO A 239 4.48 28.78 13.21
C PRO A 239 5.58 28.51 12.18
N GLY A 240 6.34 27.42 12.37
CA GLY A 240 7.17 26.83 11.32
C GLY A 240 6.33 25.99 10.38
#